data_AF-A0A0E3QEQ2-F1
#
_entry.id   AF-A0A0E3QEQ2-F1
#
_cell.length_a   1.000
_cell.length_b   1.000
_cell.length_c   1.000
_cell.angle_alpha   90.00
_cell.angle_beta   90.00
_cell.angle_gamma   90.00
#
_symmetry.space_group_name_H-M   'P 1'
#
loop_
_entity.id
_entity.type
_entity.pdbx_description
1 polymer ?
#
loop_
_entity_poly.entity_id
_entity_poly.type
_entity_poly.pdbx_seq_one_letter_code
_entity_poly.pdbx_strand_id
1 'polypeptide(L)' 'MEMQKVQLIEGDVWGHRKDINEYYTVPSSVISKMRCMKAEGIPSEKIAEKLAHESKLSPEMISYILNKKDLE' A
#
# COMPACT_ATOMS: atom_id res chain seq x y z
N MET A 1 23.92 -9.57 8.01
CA MET A 1 23.45 -9.31 6.63
C MET A 1 22.07 -8.68 6.75
N GLU A 2 22.00 -7.35 6.70
CA GLU A 2 20.71 -6.65 6.64
C GLU A 2 20.19 -6.77 5.19
N MET A 3 18.99 -7.32 5.03
CA MET A 3 18.35 -7.51 3.73
C MET A 3 18.02 -6.13 3.16
N GLN A 4 18.91 -5.61 2.30
CA GLN A 4 18.84 -4.21 1.90
C GLN A 4 17.61 -3.95 1.02
N LYS A 5 16.69 -3.12 1.53
CA LYS A 5 15.53 -2.53 0.84
C LYS A 5 14.30 -3.43 0.65
N VAL A 6 14.25 -4.61 1.27
CA VAL A 6 13.04 -5.44 1.29
C VAL A 6 12.39 -5.33 2.66
N GLN A 7 11.17 -4.82 2.71
CA GLN A 7 10.34 -4.87 3.92
C GLN A 7 9.36 -6.03 3.75
N LEU A 8 9.41 -6.99 4.68
CA LEU A 8 8.36 -7.99 4.81
C LEU A 8 7.17 -7.34 5.50
N ILE A 9 6.01 -7.44 4.87
CA ILE A 9 4.72 -7.03 5.43
C ILE A 9 3.92 -8.32 5.55
N GLU A 10 3.54 -8.66 6.78
CA GLU A 10 2.70 -9.83 7.01
C GLU A 10 1.31 -9.54 6.44
N GLY A 11 0.76 -10.46 5.65
CA GLY A 11 -0.52 -10.28 5.00
C GLY A 11 -1.10 -11.62 4.62
N ASP A 12 -2.44 -11.67 4.54
CA ASP A 12 -3.16 -12.88 4.19
C ASP A 12 -2.94 -13.18 2.68
N VAL A 13 -1.91 -13.95 2.38
CA VAL A 13 -1.65 -14.50 1.04
C VAL A 13 -2.59 -15.67 0.81
N TRP A 14 -3.86 -15.36 0.58
CA TRP A 14 -4.88 -16.34 0.20
C TRP A 14 -4.65 -16.75 -1.27
N GLY A 15 -3.68 -17.64 -1.48
CA GLY A 15 -3.35 -18.19 -2.79
C GLY A 15 -3.36 -19.71 -2.76
N HIS A 16 -4.35 -20.33 -3.42
CA HIS A 16 -4.19 -21.70 -3.90
C HIS A 16 -2.88 -21.76 -4.69
N ARG A 17 -1.97 -22.68 -4.36
CA ARG A 17 -0.62 -22.83 -4.97
C ARG A 17 -0.61 -23.06 -6.50
N LYS A 18 -1.76 -22.95 -7.17
CA LYS A 18 -1.95 -23.17 -8.61
C LYS A 18 -2.17 -21.89 -9.41
N ASP A 19 -2.53 -20.79 -8.76
CA ASP A 19 -2.74 -19.50 -9.42
C ASP A 19 -1.47 -18.67 -9.24
N ILE A 20 -0.65 -18.63 -10.29
CA ILE A 20 0.49 -17.72 -10.41
C ILE A 20 -0.08 -16.30 -10.29
N ASN A 21 0.22 -15.64 -9.17
CA ASN A 21 -0.42 -14.39 -8.71
C ASN A 21 -0.73 -13.39 -9.84
N GLU A 22 -2.01 -12.98 -9.92
CA GLU A 22 -2.42 -11.81 -10.68
C GLU A 22 -1.70 -10.58 -10.10
N TYR A 23 -0.81 -9.96 -10.87
CA TYR A 23 -0.18 -8.72 -10.47
C TYR A 23 -1.25 -7.64 -10.32
N TYR A 24 -1.47 -7.17 -9.09
CA TYR A 24 -2.35 -6.04 -8.85
C TYR A 24 -1.62 -4.74 -9.18
N THR A 25 -1.95 -4.14 -10.33
CA THR A 25 -1.46 -2.81 -10.69
C THR A 25 -2.19 -1.77 -9.86
N VAL A 26 -1.47 -1.06 -9.00
CA VAL A 26 -2.04 0.04 -8.21
C VAL A 26 -2.35 1.20 -9.15
N PRO A 27 -3.63 1.63 -9.27
CA PRO A 27 -3.98 2.72 -10.16
C PRO A 27 -3.40 4.04 -9.64
N SER A 28 -2.95 4.90 -10.55
CA SER A 28 -2.38 6.22 -10.23
C SER A 28 -3.35 7.13 -9.47
N SER A 29 -4.67 6.95 -9.66
CA SER A 29 -5.71 7.67 -8.93
C SER A 29 -5.64 7.42 -7.42
N VAL A 30 -5.35 6.19 -7.01
CA VAL A 30 -5.18 5.81 -5.59
C VAL A 30 -3.93 6.48 -5.02
N ILE A 31 -2.84 6.49 -5.78
CA ILE A 31 -1.59 7.19 -5.38
C ILE A 31 -1.82 8.70 -5.25
N SER A 32 -2.52 9.31 -6.20
CA SER A 32 -2.83 10.75 -6.17
C SER A 32 -3.71 11.08 -4.95
N LYS A 33 -4.68 10.23 -4.63
CA LYS A 33 -5.56 10.40 -3.47
C LYS A 33 -4.79 10.29 -2.15
N MET A 34 -3.87 9.33 -2.04
CA MET A 34 -2.94 9.22 -0.91
C MET A 34 -2.13 10.51 -0.72
N ARG A 35 -1.59 11.08 -1.80
CA ARG A 35 -0.84 12.35 -1.75
C ARG A 35 -1.72 13.52 -1.34
N CYS A 36 -2.93 13.64 -1.90
CA CYS A 36 -3.89 14.68 -1.56
C CYS A 36 -4.20 14.65 -0.06
N MET A 37 -4.60 13.49 0.45
CA MET A 37 -4.94 13.33 1.87
C MET A 37 -3.75 13.60 2.80
N LYS A 38 -2.54 13.23 2.39
CA LYS A 38 -1.30 13.54 3.12
C LYS A 38 -1.01 15.04 3.14
N ALA A 39 -1.22 15.74 2.01
CA ALA A 39 -1.06 17.19 1.91
C ALA A 39 -2.12 17.96 2.71
N GLU A 40 -3.33 17.41 2.85
CA GLU A 40 -4.39 17.93 3.72
C GLU A 40 -4.08 17.76 5.22
N GLY A 41 -2.99 17.07 5.58
CA GLY A 41 -2.58 16.86 6.97
C GLY A 41 -3.33 15.73 7.68
N ILE A 42 -3.98 14.84 6.92
CA ILE A 42 -4.68 13.69 7.50
C ILE A 42 -3.62 12.69 8.02
N PRO A 43 -3.79 12.14 9.24
CA PRO A 43 -2.85 11.16 9.77
C PRO A 43 -2.84 9.88 8.93
N SER A 44 -1.66 9.30 8.74
CA SER A 44 -1.45 8.15 7.85
C SER A 44 -2.30 6.92 8.20
N GLU A 45 -2.60 6.71 9.48
CA GLU A 45 -3.53 5.65 9.93
C GLU A 45 -4.94 5.84 9.35
N LYS A 46 -5.51 7.05 9.46
CA LYS A 46 -6.83 7.34 8.88
C LYS A 46 -6.84 7.26 7.36
N ILE A 47 -5.73 7.63 6.72
CA ILE A 47 -5.56 7.48 5.27
C ILE A 47 -5.58 5.99 4.91
N ALA A 48 -4.82 5.17 5.63
CA ALA A 48 -4.72 3.73 5.40
C ALA A 48 -6.07 3.02 5.59
N GLU A 49 -6.80 3.32 6.66
CA GLU A 49 -8.14 2.75 6.88
C GLU A 49 -9.09 3.12 5.74
N LYS A 50 -9.20 4.42 5.41
CA LYS A 50 -10.14 4.88 4.38
C LYS A 50 -9.82 4.29 3.01
N LEU A 51 -8.55 4.28 2.61
CA LEU A 51 -8.13 3.73 1.32
C LEU A 51 -8.19 2.21 1.28
N ALA A 52 -8.01 1.51 2.40
CA ALA A 52 -8.16 0.06 2.45
C ALA A 52 -9.60 -0.37 2.17
N HIS A 53 -10.59 0.45 2.55
CA HIS A 53 -12.00 0.20 2.18
C HIS A 53 -12.31 0.53 0.72
N GLU A 54 -11.60 1.49 0.13
CA GLU A 54 -11.85 1.96 -1.25
C GLU A 54 -11.00 1.26 -2.33
N SER A 55 -9.95 0.54 -1.92
CA SER A 55 -9.01 -0.12 -2.83
C SER A 55 -8.76 -1.56 -2.41
N LYS A 56 -8.21 -2.39 -3.29
CA LYS A 56 -7.84 -3.78 -2.96
C LYS A 56 -6.54 -3.88 -2.15
N LEU A 57 -6.11 -2.78 -1.51
CA LEU A 57 -4.85 -2.70 -0.78
C LEU A 57 -5.09 -2.80 0.72
N SER A 58 -4.27 -3.61 1.39
CA SER A 58 -4.26 -3.67 2.85
C SER A 58 -3.78 -2.34 3.45
N PRO A 59 -4.24 -1.96 4.65
CA PRO A 59 -3.82 -0.72 5.31
C PRO A 59 -2.30 -0.66 5.51
N GLU A 60 -1.65 -1.79 5.77
CA GLU A 60 -0.19 -1.88 5.89
C GLU A 60 0.53 -1.57 4.57
N MET A 61 -0.02 -2.03 3.45
CA MET A 61 0.51 -1.74 2.10
C MET A 61 0.39 -0.25 1.79
N ILE A 62 -0.74 0.36 2.17
CA ILE A 62 -0.98 1.80 1.98
C ILE A 62 -0.01 2.62 2.84
N SER A 63 0.17 2.24 4.11
CA SER A 63 1.14 2.86 5.02
C SER A 63 2.56 2.74 4.48
N TYR A 64 2.94 1.59 3.95
CA TYR A 64 4.24 1.38 3.32
C TYR A 64 4.46 2.32 2.12
N ILE A 65 3.47 2.43 1.23
CA ILE A 65 3.52 3.33 0.07
C ILE A 65 3.63 4.80 0.54
N LEU A 66 2.88 5.21 1.56
CA LEU A 66 2.89 6.58 2.11
C LEU A 66 4.22 6.98 2.76
N ASN A 67 4.93 6.02 3.36
CA ASN A 67 6.22 6.22 4.01
C ASN A 67 7.40 6.13 3.05
N LYS A 68 7.18 5.61 1.83
CA LYS A 68 8.21 5.56 0.80
C LYS A 68 8.54 6.98 0.34
N LYS A 69 9.79 7.40 0.55
CA LYS A 69 10.30 8.73 0.18
C LYS A 69 10.36 8.97 -1.34
N ASP A 70 10.33 7.90 -2.13
CA ASP A 70 10.57 7.88 -3.58
C ASP A 70 9.25 7.78 -4.37
N LEU A 71 8.30 8.66 -4.05
CA LEU A 71 7.10 8.88 -4.87
C LEU A 71 7.36 10.05 -5.83
N GLU A 72 8.55 10.08 -6.44
CA GLU A 72 8.88 10.98 -7.55
C GLU A 72 8.27 10.44 -8.85
#